data_AF-A0A2A6CXG1-F1
#
_entry.id   AF-A0A2A6CXG1-F1
#
_cell.length_a   1.000
_cell.length_b   1.000
_cell.length_c   1.000
_cell.angle_alpha   90.00
_cell.angle_beta   90.00
_cell.angle_gamma   90.00
#
_symmetry.space_group_name_H-M   'P 1'
#
loop_
_entity.id
_entity.type
_entity.pdbx_description
1 polymer ?
#
loop_
_entity_poly.entity_id
_entity_poly.type
_entity_poly.pdbx_seq_one_letter_code
_entity_poly.pdbx_strand_id
1 'polypeptide(L)'
;MRGSAGSVAVLYVYMHSAFGVICALLAVSNFGVSSLFFLWSALPVNLIFGEHVFGGMPGKIVGQISLFFLYGCEYSHIIISFNRLVSIAFPMTGQAFFTKRVTTVLVALILICAFLEITPYFKPDTCYFTYDFNTSLWNFADTECGHFCSLSIEKKLFAQSICQVIPLFCAILTYHLIGTTQTSEWGLFLSYTFSWGMLHAVDGIVLVAFHARPIDRLVRRLNKILPARHSMDNIGDQQPNSITLATIAPSEQASRQASVRIGLMKCQ
;
A
#
# COMPACT_ATOMS: atom_id res chain seq x y z
N MET A 1 -14.19 21.66 -35.70
CA MET A 1 -13.05 21.62 -34.76
C MET A 1 -13.41 21.96 -33.28
N ARG A 2 -14.69 22.11 -32.89
CA ARG A 2 -15.08 22.35 -31.47
C ARG A 2 -15.20 21.09 -30.59
N GLY A 3 -15.21 19.88 -31.18
CA GLY A 3 -15.39 18.63 -30.44
C GLY A 3 -14.13 18.13 -29.71
N SER A 4 -12.93 18.43 -30.22
CA SER A 4 -11.67 17.90 -29.63
C SER A 4 -11.28 18.65 -28.35
N ALA A 5 -11.49 19.97 -28.30
CA ALA A 5 -11.20 20.77 -27.12
C ALA A 5 -12.12 20.44 -25.93
N GLY A 6 -13.39 20.12 -26.19
CA GLY A 6 -14.34 19.68 -25.16
C GLY A 6 -13.96 18.32 -24.56
N SER A 7 -13.58 17.35 -25.40
CA SER A 7 -13.10 16.04 -24.93
C SER A 7 -11.80 16.14 -24.15
N VAL A 8 -10.86 17.00 -24.56
CA VAL A 8 -9.62 17.24 -23.83
C VAL A 8 -9.88 17.94 -22.50
N ALA A 9 -10.80 18.91 -22.44
CA ALA A 9 -11.17 19.59 -21.20
C ALA A 9 -11.88 18.65 -20.21
N VAL A 10 -12.76 17.76 -20.69
CA VAL A 10 -13.42 16.74 -19.86
C VAL A 10 -12.40 15.70 -19.36
N LEU A 11 -11.47 15.27 -20.22
CA LEU A 11 -10.36 14.39 -19.83
C LEU A 11 -9.45 15.06 -18.79
N TYR A 12 -9.15 16.35 -18.96
CA TYR A 12 -8.33 17.15 -18.05
C TYR A 12 -8.97 17.30 -16.66
N VAL A 13 -10.28 17.54 -16.60
CA VAL A 13 -11.03 17.62 -15.34
C VAL A 13 -11.13 16.25 -14.66
N TYR A 14 -11.29 15.17 -15.42
CA TYR A 14 -11.35 13.80 -14.89
C TYR A 14 -9.99 13.31 -14.38
N MET A 15 -8.89 13.69 -15.04
CA MET A 15 -7.51 13.38 -14.64
C MET A 15 -7.06 14.13 -13.37
N HIS A 16 -7.68 15.27 -13.07
CA HIS A 16 -7.44 16.03 -11.83
C HIS A 16 -8.29 15.56 -10.63
N SER A 17 -9.02 14.45 -10.77
CA SER A 17 -9.66 13.75 -9.66
C SER A 17 -8.65 12.86 -8.91
N ALA A 18 -8.96 12.50 -7.67
CA ALA A 18 -8.15 11.58 -6.88
C ALA A 18 -7.83 10.28 -7.63
N PHE A 19 -8.86 9.71 -8.25
CA PHE A 19 -8.78 8.52 -9.06
C PHE A 19 -7.82 8.68 -10.25
N GLY A 20 -7.93 9.79 -10.99
CA GLY A 20 -7.09 10.07 -12.15
C GLY A 20 -5.60 10.15 -11.80
N VAL A 21 -5.25 10.78 -10.68
CA VAL A 21 -3.86 10.90 -10.21
C VAL A 21 -3.27 9.53 -9.86
N ILE A 22 -4.03 8.66 -9.18
CA ILE A 22 -3.55 7.32 -8.82
C ILE A 22 -3.43 6.44 -10.07
N CYS A 23 -4.36 6.55 -11.03
CA CYS A 23 -4.25 5.88 -12.32
C CYS A 23 -3.03 6.35 -13.13
N ALA A 24 -2.68 7.64 -13.06
CA ALA A 24 -1.46 8.15 -13.68
C ALA A 24 -0.20 7.54 -13.04
N LEU A 25 -0.16 7.42 -11.71
CA LEU A 25 0.94 6.73 -11.01
C LEU A 25 1.06 5.26 -11.43
N LEU A 26 -0.08 4.56 -11.55
CA LEU A 26 -0.12 3.19 -12.03
C LEU A 26 0.40 3.07 -13.47
N ALA A 27 0.00 3.99 -14.35
CA ALA A 27 0.48 4.01 -15.74
C ALA A 27 1.99 4.25 -15.81
N VAL A 28 2.52 5.18 -15.02
CA VAL A 28 3.97 5.44 -14.92
C VAL A 28 4.71 4.20 -14.41
N SER A 29 4.15 3.53 -13.41
CA SER A 29 4.76 2.34 -12.81
C SER A 29 4.77 1.16 -13.79
N ASN A 30 3.65 0.90 -14.49
CA ASN A 30 3.57 -0.12 -15.53
C ASN A 30 4.53 0.18 -16.69
N PHE A 31 4.60 1.44 -17.13
CA PHE A 31 5.55 1.86 -18.15
C PHE A 31 6.99 1.61 -17.71
N GLY A 32 7.33 1.89 -16.45
CA GLY A 32 8.63 1.61 -15.86
C GLY A 32 8.99 0.13 -15.91
N VAL A 33 8.13 -0.74 -15.39
CA VAL A 33 8.33 -2.20 -15.41
C VAL A 33 8.48 -2.71 -16.84
N SER A 34 7.55 -2.37 -17.74
CA SER A 34 7.59 -2.83 -19.13
C SER A 34 8.83 -2.34 -19.86
N SER A 35 9.25 -1.09 -19.65
CA SER A 35 10.46 -0.55 -20.27
C SER A 35 11.71 -1.28 -19.78
N LEU A 36 11.82 -1.57 -18.48
CA LEU A 36 12.96 -2.29 -17.92
C LEU A 36 13.02 -3.73 -18.42
N PHE A 37 11.88 -4.43 -18.44
CA PHE A 37 11.83 -5.80 -18.94
C PHE A 37 12.15 -5.85 -20.44
N PHE A 38 11.67 -4.90 -21.23
CA PHE A 38 12.01 -4.83 -22.65
C PHE A 38 13.49 -4.52 -22.87
N LEU A 39 14.01 -3.45 -22.26
CA LEU A 39 15.37 -2.97 -22.50
C LEU A 39 16.44 -3.86 -21.86
N TRP A 40 16.14 -4.49 -20.72
CA TRP A 40 17.11 -5.29 -19.96
C TRP A 40 17.00 -6.79 -20.26
N SER A 41 15.78 -7.33 -20.41
CA SER A 41 15.57 -8.78 -20.60
C SER A 41 15.40 -9.18 -22.07
N ALA A 42 14.73 -8.36 -22.89
CA ALA A 42 14.40 -8.73 -24.28
C ALA A 42 15.45 -8.28 -25.30
N LEU A 43 16.15 -7.15 -25.06
CA LEU A 43 17.27 -6.74 -25.90
C LEU A 43 18.51 -7.60 -25.62
N PRO A 44 19.37 -7.85 -26.63
CA PRO A 44 20.59 -8.64 -26.48
C PRO A 44 21.70 -7.82 -25.80
N VAL A 45 21.44 -7.34 -24.58
CA VAL A 45 22.40 -6.59 -23.75
C VAL A 45 23.65 -7.42 -23.49
N ASN A 46 23.51 -8.75 -23.45
CA ASN A 46 24.61 -9.72 -23.37
C ASN A 46 25.61 -9.60 -24.53
N LEU A 47 25.16 -9.29 -25.75
CA LEU A 47 26.05 -9.15 -26.92
C LEU A 47 26.83 -7.83 -26.89
N ILE A 48 26.30 -6.80 -26.23
CA ILE A 48 26.90 -5.46 -26.22
C ILE A 48 27.86 -5.30 -25.03
N PHE A 49 27.47 -5.81 -23.85
CA PHE A 49 28.21 -5.61 -22.60
C PHE A 49 28.77 -6.90 -21.99
N GLY A 50 28.40 -8.08 -22.51
CA GLY A 50 28.78 -9.37 -21.94
C GLY A 50 27.84 -9.85 -20.83
N GLU A 51 27.81 -11.16 -20.59
CA GLU A 51 26.88 -11.80 -19.63
C GLU A 51 27.15 -11.42 -18.16
N HIS A 52 28.38 -11.03 -17.83
CA HIS A 52 28.78 -10.64 -16.48
C HIS A 52 28.03 -9.40 -15.95
N VAL A 53 27.45 -8.58 -16.83
CA VAL A 53 26.71 -7.36 -16.46
C VAL A 53 25.42 -7.66 -15.71
N PHE A 54 24.77 -8.80 -15.99
CA PHE A 54 23.50 -9.17 -15.34
C PHE A 54 23.67 -9.55 -13.86
N GLY A 55 24.78 -10.21 -13.51
CA GLY A 55 25.10 -10.56 -12.12
C GLY A 55 25.88 -9.47 -11.37
N GLY A 56 26.48 -8.53 -12.10
CA GLY A 56 27.23 -7.42 -11.53
C GLY A 56 26.36 -6.33 -10.89
N MET A 57 27.00 -5.28 -10.39
CA MET A 57 26.32 -4.13 -9.80
C MET A 57 25.23 -3.50 -10.71
N PRO A 58 25.44 -3.37 -12.05
CA PRO A 58 24.41 -2.83 -12.93
C PRO A 58 23.11 -3.64 -12.93
N GLY A 59 23.19 -4.98 -13.01
CA GLY A 59 22.01 -5.84 -12.97
C GLY A 59 21.28 -5.78 -11.63
N LYS A 60 22.01 -5.68 -10.53
CA LYS A 60 21.42 -5.51 -9.18
C LYS A 60 20.68 -4.17 -9.05
N ILE A 61 21.26 -3.08 -9.57
CA ILE A 61 20.60 -1.76 -9.60
C ILE A 61 19.33 -1.82 -10.46
N VAL A 62 19.42 -2.42 -11.64
CA VAL A 62 18.26 -2.51 -12.53
C VAL A 62 17.14 -3.32 -11.89
N GLY A 63 17.43 -4.47 -11.27
CA GLY A 63 16.41 -5.22 -10.55
C GLY A 63 15.84 -4.48 -9.34
N GLN A 64 16.66 -3.70 -8.63
CA GLN A 64 16.18 -2.82 -7.55
C GLN A 64 15.18 -1.78 -8.07
N ILE A 65 15.46 -1.15 -9.22
CA ILE A 65 14.54 -0.19 -9.86
C ILE A 65 13.28 -0.91 -10.36
N SER A 66 13.40 -2.11 -10.94
CA SER A 66 12.26 -2.91 -11.38
C SER A 66 11.31 -3.22 -10.21
N LEU A 67 11.85 -3.59 -9.04
CA LEU A 67 11.06 -3.83 -7.83
C LEU A 67 10.35 -2.56 -7.35
N PHE A 68 10.96 -1.37 -7.49
CA PHE A 68 10.31 -0.11 -7.13
C PHE A 68 9.03 0.13 -7.91
N PHE A 69 9.10 -0.01 -9.23
CA PHE A 69 7.94 0.15 -10.08
C PHE A 69 6.92 -0.96 -9.87
N LEU A 70 7.37 -2.20 -9.62
CA LEU A 70 6.48 -3.32 -9.31
C LEU A 70 5.65 -3.04 -8.04
N TYR A 71 6.29 -2.66 -6.93
CA TYR A 71 5.59 -2.28 -5.71
C TYR A 71 4.70 -1.05 -5.92
N GLY A 72 5.16 -0.07 -6.70
CA GLY A 72 4.35 1.08 -7.11
C GLY A 72 3.04 0.68 -7.80
N CYS A 73 3.08 -0.32 -8.70
CA CYS A 73 1.89 -0.89 -9.32
C CYS A 73 0.97 -1.55 -8.30
N GLU A 74 1.51 -2.45 -7.47
CA GLU A 74 0.74 -3.21 -6.47
C GLU A 74 -0.01 -2.28 -5.51
N TYR A 75 0.70 -1.33 -4.90
CA TYR A 75 0.09 -0.37 -3.97
C TYR A 75 -0.92 0.56 -4.67
N SER A 76 -0.67 0.97 -5.92
CA SER A 76 -1.63 1.76 -6.69
C SER A 76 -2.93 0.99 -6.96
N HIS A 77 -2.85 -0.30 -7.27
CA HIS A 77 -4.03 -1.16 -7.44
C HIS A 77 -4.86 -1.27 -6.16
N ILE A 78 -4.21 -1.43 -5.00
CA ILE A 78 -4.89 -1.45 -3.70
C ILE A 78 -5.70 -0.16 -3.48
N ILE A 79 -5.08 1.00 -3.69
CA ILE A 79 -5.73 2.30 -3.46
C ILE A 79 -6.82 2.57 -4.50
N ILE A 80 -6.63 2.18 -5.77
CA ILE A 80 -7.66 2.28 -6.81
C ILE A 80 -8.90 1.45 -6.43
N SER A 81 -8.70 0.21 -6.00
CA SER A 81 -9.78 -0.67 -5.55
C SER A 81 -10.52 -0.09 -4.35
N PHE A 82 -9.79 0.45 -3.37
CA PHE A 82 -10.39 1.12 -2.22
C PHE A 82 -11.19 2.38 -2.62
N ASN A 83 -10.64 3.21 -3.51
CA ASN A 83 -11.35 4.38 -4.04
C ASN A 83 -12.65 3.99 -4.74
N ARG A 84 -12.65 2.91 -5.53
CA ARG A 84 -13.87 2.38 -6.17
C ARG A 84 -14.87 1.89 -5.13
N LEU A 85 -14.43 1.15 -4.12
CA LEU A 85 -15.30 0.66 -3.03
C LEU A 85 -16.03 1.83 -2.34
N VAL A 86 -15.29 2.85 -1.91
CA VAL A 86 -15.89 4.02 -1.23
C VAL A 86 -16.85 4.79 -2.15
N SER A 87 -16.50 4.93 -3.43
CA SER A 87 -17.34 5.64 -4.40
C SER A 87 -18.66 4.90 -4.69
N ILE A 88 -18.64 3.56 -4.70
CA ILE A 88 -19.83 2.72 -4.94
C ILE A 88 -20.68 2.61 -3.67
N ALA A 89 -20.05 2.39 -2.50
CA ALA A 89 -20.75 2.22 -1.23
C ALA A 89 -21.35 3.53 -0.71
N PHE A 90 -20.69 4.68 -0.98
CA PHE A 90 -21.09 5.99 -0.47
C PHE A 90 -21.08 7.04 -1.58
N PRO A 91 -22.02 7.01 -2.54
CA PRO A 91 -21.99 7.86 -3.74
C PRO A 91 -22.01 9.38 -3.45
N MET A 92 -22.68 9.81 -2.37
CA MET A 92 -22.77 11.24 -1.99
C MET A 92 -21.60 11.72 -1.11
N THR A 93 -20.95 10.82 -0.35
CA THR A 93 -19.87 11.16 0.60
C THR A 93 -18.49 10.79 0.07
N GLY A 94 -18.40 9.90 -0.92
CA GLY A 94 -17.14 9.40 -1.48
C GLY A 94 -16.30 10.50 -2.13
N GLN A 95 -16.95 11.48 -2.77
CA GLN A 95 -16.26 12.66 -3.31
C GLN A 95 -15.70 13.59 -2.22
N ALA A 96 -16.29 13.59 -1.02
CA ALA A 96 -15.79 14.36 0.11
C ALA A 96 -14.60 13.67 0.81
N PHE A 97 -14.52 12.33 0.74
CA PHE A 97 -13.42 11.57 1.35
C PHE A 97 -12.10 11.72 0.56
N PHE A 98 -12.17 11.57 -0.77
CA PHE A 98 -10.98 11.66 -1.64
C PHE A 98 -10.70 13.08 -2.10
N THR A 99 -10.32 13.93 -1.15
CA THR A 99 -9.84 15.28 -1.46
C THR A 99 -8.46 15.26 -2.11
N LYS A 100 -8.07 16.36 -2.77
CA LYS A 100 -6.72 16.51 -3.35
C LYS A 100 -5.61 16.28 -2.31
N ARG A 101 -5.79 16.79 -1.09
CA ARG A 101 -4.82 16.62 0.01
C ARG A 101 -4.66 15.14 0.40
N VAL A 102 -5.76 14.43 0.56
CA VAL A 102 -5.75 13.00 0.88
C VAL A 102 -5.09 12.21 -0.24
N THR A 103 -5.41 12.52 -1.50
CA THR A 103 -4.79 11.87 -2.67
C THR A 103 -3.28 12.07 -2.71
N THR A 104 -2.79 13.29 -2.46
CA THR A 104 -1.35 13.57 -2.41
C THR A 104 -0.67 12.79 -1.28
N VAL A 105 -1.30 12.69 -0.10
CA VAL A 105 -0.79 11.87 1.00
C VAL A 105 -0.77 10.39 0.62
N LEU A 106 -1.82 9.86 -0.02
CA LEU A 106 -1.86 8.47 -0.47
C LEU A 106 -0.77 8.15 -1.48
N VAL A 107 -0.55 9.02 -2.47
CA VAL A 107 0.54 8.87 -3.45
C VAL A 107 1.90 8.89 -2.75
N ALA A 108 2.12 9.82 -1.81
CA ALA A 108 3.35 9.86 -1.04
C ALA A 108 3.55 8.57 -0.23
N LEU A 109 2.50 8.05 0.40
CA LEU A 109 2.54 6.79 1.14
C LEU A 109 2.87 5.60 0.24
N ILE A 110 2.29 5.52 -0.96
CA ILE A 110 2.62 4.47 -1.95
C ILE A 110 4.13 4.47 -2.24
N LEU A 111 4.69 5.63 -2.57
CA LEU A 111 6.11 5.76 -2.92
C LEU A 111 7.03 5.48 -1.73
N ILE A 112 6.66 5.92 -0.53
CA ILE A 112 7.41 5.65 0.70
C ILE A 112 7.39 4.15 1.02
N CYS A 113 6.23 3.49 0.96
CA CYS A 113 6.12 2.05 1.19
C CYS A 113 6.94 1.25 0.17
N ALA A 114 6.85 1.60 -1.12
CA ALA A 114 7.67 0.98 -2.16
C ALA A 114 9.17 1.16 -1.87
N PHE A 115 9.60 2.34 -1.44
CA PHE A 115 11.00 2.58 -1.08
C PHE A 115 11.45 1.79 0.16
N LEU A 116 10.60 1.70 1.18
CA LEU A 116 10.89 0.93 2.40
C LEU A 116 11.05 -0.57 2.10
N GLU A 117 10.24 -1.14 1.21
CA GLU A 117 10.36 -2.55 0.82
C GLU A 117 11.61 -2.85 -0.01
N ILE A 118 12.18 -1.83 -0.64
CA ILE A 118 13.43 -1.95 -1.40
C ILE A 118 14.67 -1.81 -0.52
N THR A 119 14.52 -1.30 0.71
CA THR A 119 15.63 -1.07 1.63
C THR A 119 16.58 -2.28 1.79
N PRO A 120 16.11 -3.54 1.85
CA PRO A 120 17.00 -4.70 1.93
C PRO A 120 17.96 -4.85 0.74
N TYR A 121 17.54 -4.44 -0.47
CA TYR A 121 18.31 -4.59 -1.71
C TYR A 121 19.46 -3.58 -1.86
N PHE A 122 19.55 -2.58 -0.98
CA PHE A 122 20.73 -1.72 -0.87
C PHE A 122 21.96 -2.46 -0.30
N LYS A 123 21.80 -3.71 0.16
CA LYS A 123 22.92 -4.60 0.51
C LYS A 123 23.16 -5.59 -0.64
N PRO A 124 23.90 -5.18 -1.69
CA PRO A 124 24.01 -5.95 -2.93
C PRO A 124 24.67 -7.32 -2.75
N ASP A 125 25.43 -7.53 -1.68
CA ASP A 125 26.11 -8.82 -1.42
C ASP A 125 25.18 -9.87 -0.82
N THR A 126 24.10 -9.44 -0.15
CA THR A 126 23.20 -10.35 0.59
C THR A 126 21.78 -10.37 0.04
N CYS A 127 21.30 -9.31 -0.61
CA CYS A 127 19.94 -9.27 -1.14
C CYS A 127 20.00 -8.58 -2.50
N TYR A 128 19.65 -9.29 -3.56
CA TYR A 128 19.54 -8.74 -4.90
C TYR A 128 18.42 -9.43 -5.67
N PHE A 129 17.94 -8.74 -6.69
CA PHE A 129 16.99 -9.26 -7.66
C PHE A 129 17.63 -9.02 -9.03
N THR A 130 17.86 -10.08 -9.79
CA THR A 130 18.62 -10.00 -11.04
C THR A 130 17.99 -10.88 -12.08
N TYR A 131 18.11 -10.47 -13.34
CA TYR A 131 17.68 -11.26 -14.48
C TYR A 131 18.74 -12.30 -14.82
N ASP A 132 18.35 -13.57 -14.91
CA ASP A 132 19.18 -14.64 -15.44
C ASP A 132 18.79 -14.91 -16.90
N PHE A 133 19.75 -14.68 -17.79
CA PHE A 133 19.58 -14.86 -19.23
C PHE A 133 19.35 -16.34 -19.62
N ASN A 134 20.02 -17.27 -18.93
CA ASN A 134 19.97 -18.69 -19.28
C ASN A 134 18.59 -19.28 -19.04
N THR A 135 17.96 -18.89 -17.93
CA THR A 135 16.60 -19.31 -17.57
C THR A 135 15.52 -18.35 -18.09
N SER A 136 15.91 -17.16 -18.54
CA SER A 136 15.01 -16.06 -18.91
C SER A 136 14.05 -15.67 -17.78
N LEU A 137 14.53 -15.75 -16.54
CA LEU A 137 13.76 -15.47 -15.32
C LEU A 137 14.43 -14.39 -14.49
N TRP A 138 13.62 -13.65 -13.74
CA TRP A 138 14.12 -12.78 -12.68
C TRP A 138 14.15 -13.54 -11.37
N ASN A 139 15.32 -13.64 -10.78
CA ASN A 139 15.56 -14.43 -9.58
C ASN A 139 15.96 -13.54 -8.41
N PHE A 140 15.45 -13.87 -7.24
CA PHE A 140 15.97 -13.35 -5.98
C PHE A 140 17.29 -14.04 -5.64
N ALA A 141 18.13 -13.36 -4.87
CA ALA A 141 19.41 -13.91 -4.41
C ALA A 141 19.22 -15.24 -3.65
N ASP A 142 20.02 -16.25 -3.98
CA ASP A 142 20.10 -17.52 -3.24
C ASP A 142 20.85 -17.36 -1.91
N THR A 143 20.22 -16.61 -1.01
CA THR A 143 20.72 -16.25 0.31
C THR A 143 19.55 -16.25 1.27
N GLU A 144 19.80 -16.32 2.58
CA GLU A 144 18.73 -16.24 3.58
C GLU A 144 17.83 -15.00 3.40
N CYS A 145 18.43 -13.86 3.05
CA CYS A 145 17.68 -12.63 2.78
C CYS A 145 16.79 -12.74 1.54
N GLY A 146 17.35 -13.21 0.41
CA GLY A 146 16.60 -13.33 -0.84
C GLY A 146 15.48 -14.36 -0.73
N HIS A 147 15.72 -15.50 -0.06
CA HIS A 147 14.67 -16.48 0.25
C HIS A 147 13.61 -15.89 1.19
N PHE A 148 13.98 -15.15 2.23
CA PHE A 148 13.00 -14.47 3.09
C PHE A 148 12.14 -13.47 2.32
N CYS A 149 12.73 -12.72 1.38
CA CYS A 149 12.02 -11.76 0.54
C CYS A 149 11.08 -12.45 -0.45
N SER A 150 11.58 -13.44 -1.21
CA SER A 150 10.78 -14.27 -2.12
C SER A 150 9.61 -14.92 -1.39
N LEU A 151 9.87 -15.60 -0.27
CA LEU A 151 8.85 -16.29 0.51
C LEU A 151 7.80 -15.34 1.13
N SER A 152 8.21 -14.13 1.50
CA SER A 152 7.30 -13.12 2.06
C SER A 152 6.36 -12.53 1.02
N ILE A 153 6.81 -12.43 -0.23
CA ILE A 153 6.03 -11.92 -1.36
C ILE A 153 5.11 -13.02 -1.89
N GLU A 154 5.67 -14.19 -2.17
CA GLU A 154 4.94 -15.34 -2.73
C GLU A 154 3.84 -15.85 -1.80
N LYS A 155 4.09 -15.97 -0.49
CA LYS A 155 3.05 -16.44 0.46
C LYS A 155 1.89 -15.46 0.58
N LYS A 156 2.15 -14.15 0.52
CA LYS A 156 1.10 -13.13 0.58
C LYS A 156 0.30 -13.12 -0.71
N LEU A 157 0.97 -13.11 -1.87
CA LEU A 157 0.31 -13.13 -3.18
C LEU A 157 -0.47 -14.42 -3.41
N PHE A 158 0.08 -15.57 -3.04
CA PHE A 158 -0.59 -16.86 -3.18
C PHE A 158 -1.79 -17.00 -2.25
N ALA A 159 -1.65 -16.63 -0.97
CA ALA A 159 -2.77 -16.69 -0.02
C ALA A 159 -3.85 -15.65 -0.37
N GLN A 160 -3.47 -14.44 -0.78
CA GLN A 160 -4.39 -13.44 -1.32
C GLN A 160 -5.12 -13.97 -2.55
N SER A 161 -4.40 -14.56 -3.52
CA SER A 161 -5.00 -15.09 -4.75
C SER A 161 -6.00 -16.21 -4.45
N ILE A 162 -5.74 -17.10 -3.50
CA ILE A 162 -6.70 -18.14 -3.07
C ILE A 162 -7.92 -17.51 -2.39
N CYS A 163 -7.69 -16.59 -1.45
CA CYS A 163 -8.75 -15.91 -0.72
C CYS A 163 -9.60 -14.99 -1.61
N GLN A 164 -9.12 -14.60 -2.79
CA GLN A 164 -9.83 -13.76 -3.77
C GLN A 164 -10.56 -14.61 -4.84
N VAL A 165 -9.99 -15.74 -5.26
CA VAL A 165 -10.62 -16.63 -6.25
C VAL A 165 -11.82 -17.39 -5.67
N ILE A 166 -11.77 -17.79 -4.40
CA ILE A 166 -12.87 -18.54 -3.77
C ILE A 166 -14.17 -17.71 -3.69
N PRO A 167 -14.17 -16.45 -3.19
CA PRO A 167 -15.36 -15.60 -3.18
C PRO A 167 -15.88 -15.29 -4.59
N LEU A 168 -14.98 -15.09 -5.56
CA LEU A 168 -15.34 -14.87 -6.96
C LEU A 168 -16.08 -16.08 -7.53
N PHE A 169 -15.56 -17.28 -7.29
CA PHE A 169 -16.21 -18.52 -7.71
C PHE A 169 -17.56 -18.72 -7.02
N CYS A 170 -17.65 -18.46 -5.72
CA CYS A 170 -18.92 -18.51 -4.98
C CYS A 170 -19.94 -17.51 -5.53
N ALA A 171 -19.55 -16.27 -5.83
CA ALA A 171 -20.45 -15.26 -6.39
C ALA A 171 -20.98 -15.66 -7.78
N ILE A 172 -20.12 -16.25 -8.63
CA ILE A 172 -20.50 -16.77 -9.95
C ILE A 172 -21.44 -17.97 -9.83
N LEU A 173 -21.20 -18.89 -8.89
CA LEU A 173 -22.10 -20.01 -8.62
C LEU A 173 -23.46 -19.53 -8.10
N THR A 174 -23.45 -18.60 -7.14
CA THR A 174 -24.67 -17.99 -6.62
C THR A 174 -25.45 -17.27 -7.72
N TYR A 175 -24.76 -16.59 -8.65
CA TYR A 175 -25.38 -16.00 -9.84
C TYR A 175 -26.11 -17.04 -10.71
N HIS A 176 -25.46 -18.16 -11.03
CA HIS A 176 -26.07 -19.20 -11.87
C HIS A 176 -27.23 -19.95 -11.19
N LEU A 177 -27.11 -20.20 -9.88
CA LEU A 177 -28.13 -20.91 -9.12
C LEU A 177 -29.33 -20.01 -8.79
N ILE A 178 -29.12 -18.75 -8.42
CA ILE A 178 -30.22 -17.82 -8.09
C ILE A 178 -30.88 -17.29 -9.35
N GLY A 179 -30.09 -16.97 -10.40
CA GLY A 179 -30.62 -16.46 -11.66
C GLY A 179 -31.54 -17.44 -12.39
N THR A 180 -31.38 -18.75 -12.19
CA THR A 180 -32.29 -19.77 -12.75
C THR A 180 -33.58 -19.97 -11.93
N THR A 181 -33.60 -19.49 -10.68
CA THR A 181 -34.76 -19.63 -9.78
C THR A 181 -35.64 -18.39 -9.70
N GLN A 182 -35.18 -17.23 -10.19
CA GLN A 182 -35.96 -16.00 -10.14
C GLN A 182 -36.70 -15.69 -11.43
N THR A 183 -38.01 -15.59 -11.31
CA THR A 183 -38.94 -15.23 -12.40
C THR A 183 -39.24 -13.74 -12.46
N SER A 184 -38.86 -12.97 -11.43
CA SER A 184 -39.07 -11.52 -11.36
C SER A 184 -37.81 -10.73 -11.73
N GLU A 185 -37.97 -9.70 -12.58
CA GLU A 185 -36.84 -8.86 -13.02
C GLU A 185 -36.19 -8.11 -11.85
N TRP A 186 -36.98 -7.65 -10.89
CA TRP A 186 -36.48 -6.98 -9.69
C TRP A 186 -35.73 -7.93 -8.76
N GLY A 187 -36.18 -9.19 -8.64
CA GLY A 187 -35.45 -10.22 -7.88
C GLY A 187 -34.10 -10.55 -8.52
N LEU A 188 -34.05 -10.60 -9.86
CA LEU A 188 -32.82 -10.79 -10.62
C LEU A 188 -31.85 -9.61 -10.42
N PHE A 189 -32.36 -8.38 -10.51
CA PHE A 189 -31.56 -7.16 -10.32
C PHE A 189 -30.97 -7.04 -8.91
N LEU A 190 -31.77 -7.29 -7.86
CA LEU A 190 -31.34 -7.19 -6.47
C LEU A 190 -30.32 -8.27 -6.10
N SER A 191 -30.55 -9.52 -6.56
CA SER A 191 -29.61 -10.62 -6.30
C SER A 191 -28.27 -10.41 -7.00
N TYR A 192 -28.28 -9.86 -8.22
CA TYR A 192 -27.07 -9.49 -8.95
C TYR A 192 -26.28 -8.41 -8.21
N THR A 193 -26.96 -7.33 -7.82
CA THR A 193 -26.35 -6.20 -7.11
C THR A 193 -25.77 -6.62 -5.76
N PHE A 194 -26.48 -7.48 -5.03
CA PHE A 194 -26.05 -7.99 -3.73
C PHE A 194 -24.84 -8.92 -3.84
N SER A 195 -24.82 -9.84 -4.81
CA SER A 195 -23.70 -10.78 -5.02
C SER A 195 -22.42 -10.04 -5.40
N TRP A 196 -22.52 -9.04 -6.29
CA TRP A 196 -21.40 -8.17 -6.65
C TRP A 196 -20.94 -7.27 -5.50
N GLY A 197 -21.86 -6.72 -4.72
CA GLY A 197 -21.54 -5.94 -3.52
C GLY A 197 -20.79 -6.76 -2.48
N MET A 198 -21.23 -8.01 -2.24
CA MET A 198 -20.59 -8.92 -1.30
C MET A 198 -19.19 -9.34 -1.76
N LEU A 199 -19.00 -9.60 -3.07
CA LEU A 199 -17.71 -9.94 -3.64
C LEU A 199 -16.67 -8.84 -3.39
N HIS A 200 -17.03 -7.58 -3.64
CA HIS A 200 -16.15 -6.45 -3.38
C HIS A 200 -15.89 -6.21 -1.88
N ALA A 201 -16.85 -6.52 -1.01
CA ALA A 201 -16.66 -6.46 0.44
C ALA A 201 -15.65 -7.51 0.93
N VAL A 202 -15.73 -8.75 0.41
CA VAL A 202 -14.81 -9.83 0.78
C VAL A 202 -13.40 -9.54 0.27
N ASP A 203 -13.23 -9.04 -0.96
CA ASP A 203 -11.93 -8.61 -1.49
C ASP A 203 -11.27 -7.53 -0.60
N GLY A 204 -12.06 -6.57 -0.12
CA GLY A 204 -11.59 -5.55 0.82
C GLY A 204 -11.14 -6.15 2.16
N ILE A 205 -11.89 -7.12 2.71
CA ILE A 205 -11.56 -7.78 3.97
C ILE A 205 -10.28 -8.61 3.85
N VAL A 206 -10.11 -9.36 2.75
CA VAL A 206 -8.90 -10.16 2.49
C VAL A 206 -7.68 -9.26 2.44
N LEU A 207 -7.76 -8.16 1.71
CA LEU A 207 -6.68 -7.18 1.59
C LEU A 207 -6.28 -6.58 2.94
N VAL A 208 -7.26 -6.21 3.76
CA VAL A 208 -7.02 -5.73 5.13
C VAL A 208 -6.41 -6.84 6.01
N ALA A 209 -6.91 -8.08 5.95
CA ALA A 209 -6.39 -9.17 6.78
C ALA A 209 -4.91 -9.49 6.52
N PHE A 210 -4.48 -9.44 5.26
CA PHE A 210 -3.08 -9.71 4.90
C PHE A 210 -2.15 -8.49 5.08
N HIS A 211 -2.65 -7.26 4.93
CA HIS A 211 -1.83 -6.04 4.98
C HIS A 211 -2.08 -5.12 6.21
N ALA A 212 -2.97 -5.46 7.15
CA ALA A 212 -3.20 -4.65 8.36
C ALA A 212 -2.12 -4.82 9.44
N ARG A 213 -1.46 -5.98 9.52
CA ARG A 213 -0.45 -6.24 10.58
C ARG A 213 0.76 -5.29 10.57
N PRO A 214 1.23 -4.78 9.41
CA PRO A 214 2.20 -3.68 9.33
C PRO A 214 1.60 -2.32 9.75
N ILE A 215 0.39 -2.00 9.30
CA ILE A 215 -0.30 -0.73 9.57
C ILE A 215 -0.60 -0.55 11.06
N ASP A 216 -1.10 -1.58 11.74
CA ASP A 216 -1.37 -1.55 13.17
C ASP A 216 -0.10 -1.34 14.00
N ARG A 217 1.02 -1.93 13.56
CA ARG A 217 2.33 -1.72 14.21
C ARG A 217 2.83 -0.30 13.99
N LEU A 218 2.58 0.29 12.82
CA LEU A 218 2.94 1.67 12.51
C LEU A 218 2.07 2.68 13.28
N VAL A 219 0.75 2.49 13.34
CA VAL A 219 -0.18 3.35 14.10
C VAL A 219 0.15 3.32 15.59
N ARG A 220 0.45 2.15 16.15
CA ARG A 220 0.87 2.03 17.57
C ARG A 220 2.22 2.70 17.84
N ARG A 221 3.15 2.72 16.86
CA ARG A 221 4.43 3.45 16.99
C ARG A 221 4.23 4.96 16.87
N LEU A 222 3.38 5.42 15.95
CA LEU A 222 3.05 6.83 15.78
C LEU A 222 2.31 7.40 17.00
N ASN A 223 1.37 6.65 17.58
CA ASN A 223 0.68 7.03 18.83
C ASN A 223 1.61 7.06 20.06
N LYS A 224 2.78 6.40 20.00
CA LYS A 224 3.82 6.52 21.05
C LYS A 224 4.72 7.74 20.86
N ILE A 225 4.88 8.23 19.63
CA ILE A 225 5.75 9.37 19.29
C ILE A 225 4.98 10.70 19.36
N LEU A 226 3.67 10.67 19.12
CA LEU A 226 2.78 11.82 19.25
C LEU A 226 2.04 11.75 20.60
N PRO A 227 2.53 12.40 21.67
CA PRO A 227 1.71 12.59 22.85
C PRO A 227 0.50 13.44 22.47
N ALA A 228 -0.68 12.99 22.89
CA ALA A 228 -1.96 13.61 22.58
C ALA A 228 -1.91 15.13 22.79
N ARG A 229 -2.11 15.90 21.71
CA ARG A 229 -2.31 17.35 21.78
C ARG A 229 -3.69 17.61 22.38
N HIS A 230 -3.81 17.50 23.69
CA HIS A 230 -5.01 17.87 24.44
C HIS A 230 -4.65 18.89 25.52
N SER A 231 -4.79 20.17 25.17
CA SER A 231 -5.15 21.30 26.05
C SER A 231 -4.79 22.62 25.38
N MET A 232 -5.75 23.25 24.72
CA MET A 232 -5.88 24.71 24.65
C MET A 232 -7.35 25.04 24.40
N ASP A 233 -8.19 24.76 25.40
CA ASP A 233 -9.50 25.39 25.58
C ASP A 233 -9.68 25.62 27.08
N ASN A 234 -9.00 26.64 27.61
CA ASN A 234 -9.40 27.36 28.82
C ASN A 234 -8.45 28.56 29.05
N ILE A 235 -8.72 29.64 28.29
CA ILE A 235 -8.50 31.01 28.74
C ILE A 235 -9.91 31.44 29.17
N GLY A 236 -10.27 31.75 30.41
CA GLY A 236 -9.48 32.38 31.46
C GLY A 236 -10.12 33.72 31.79
N ASP A 237 -11.36 33.72 32.32
CA ASP A 237 -11.94 34.86 33.03
C ASP A 237 -11.50 34.78 34.51
N GLN A 238 -10.63 35.71 34.93
CA GLN A 238 -10.39 36.09 36.33
C GLN A 238 -11.35 37.26 36.66
N GLN A 239 -11.99 37.40 37.83
CA GLN A 239 -11.42 37.63 39.17
C GLN A 239 -12.59 37.84 40.20
N PRO A 240 -12.36 38.19 41.48
CA PRO A 240 -11.98 37.38 42.66
C PRO A 240 -13.06 37.30 43.76
N ASN A 241 -12.88 36.44 44.77
CA ASN A 241 -13.11 36.81 46.17
C ASN A 241 -12.41 35.88 47.19
N SER A 242 -11.86 36.54 48.22
CA SER A 242 -11.55 36.09 49.60
C SER A 242 -10.62 34.90 49.88
N ILE A 243 -9.35 35.23 50.12
CA ILE A 243 -8.58 35.03 51.38
C ILE A 243 -9.03 33.88 52.29
N THR A 244 -8.19 32.84 52.39
CA THR A 244 -7.87 32.19 53.68
C THR A 244 -6.43 31.70 53.71
N LEU A 245 -5.80 31.98 54.86
CA LEU A 245 -4.40 31.81 55.23
C LEU A 245 -4.18 30.44 55.91
N ALA A 246 -3.21 29.64 55.46
CA ALA A 246 -2.36 28.76 56.30
C ALA A 246 -1.31 28.05 55.40
N THR A 247 -0.02 28.38 55.40
CA THR A 247 1.05 28.06 56.38
C THR A 247 1.92 26.85 55.95
N ILE A 248 3.15 27.17 55.49
CA ILE A 248 4.46 26.47 55.66
C ILE A 248 4.82 25.23 54.79
N ALA A 249 5.62 25.48 53.74
CA ALA A 249 6.95 24.92 53.28
C ALA A 249 7.44 23.48 53.63
N PRO A 250 8.54 22.95 53.03
CA PRO A 250 8.91 22.82 51.60
C PRO A 250 9.53 21.42 51.24
N SER A 251 10.04 21.29 50.00
CA SER A 251 11.19 20.47 49.53
C SER A 251 10.94 19.21 48.68
N GLU A 252 11.32 19.36 47.40
CA GLU A 252 12.18 18.48 46.58
C GLU A 252 11.93 16.96 46.52
N GLN A 253 11.46 16.53 45.34
CA GLN A 253 11.75 15.19 44.82
C GLN A 253 12.23 15.32 43.37
N ALA A 254 13.55 15.30 43.20
CA ALA A 254 14.21 15.29 41.91
C ALA A 254 15.14 14.08 41.81
N SER A 255 15.13 13.44 40.63
CA SER A 255 16.16 12.55 40.10
C SER A 255 16.23 11.16 40.73
N ARG A 256 16.60 10.06 40.07
CA ARG A 256 16.92 9.68 38.69
C ARG A 256 17.22 8.18 38.86
N GLN A 257 16.44 7.29 38.25
CA GLN A 257 16.92 5.92 38.01
C GLN A 257 17.49 5.87 36.60
N ALA A 258 18.81 5.78 36.55
CA ALA A 258 19.59 5.45 35.37
C ALA A 258 20.15 4.03 35.50
N SER A 259 20.47 3.47 34.33
CA SER A 259 21.30 2.28 34.08
C SER A 259 20.56 0.94 34.14
N VAL A 260 20.12 0.39 33.00
CA VAL A 260 20.92 -0.31 31.95
C VAL A 260 21.58 -1.58 32.50
N ARG A 261 21.06 -2.74 32.07
CA ARG A 261 21.92 -3.87 31.70
C ARG A 261 21.27 -4.73 30.61
N ILE A 262 22.06 -4.86 29.55
CA ILE A 262 21.90 -5.69 28.36
C ILE A 262 22.15 -7.15 28.74
N GLY A 263 21.37 -8.07 28.17
CA GLY A 263 21.58 -9.51 28.29
C GLY A 263 20.98 -10.26 27.10
N LEU A 264 21.83 -10.57 26.12
CA LEU A 264 21.62 -11.49 25.00
C LEU A 264 21.46 -12.94 25.48
N MET A 265 20.59 -13.73 24.83
CA MET A 265 20.71 -15.19 24.60
C MET A 265 19.62 -15.65 23.61
N LYS A 266 19.99 -15.99 22.37
CA LYS A 266 20.27 -17.35 21.81
C LYS A 266 19.01 -18.20 21.57
N CYS A 267 18.68 -18.38 20.28
CA CYS A 267 17.81 -19.45 19.78
C CYS A 267 18.67 -20.66 19.39
N GLN A 268 18.09 -21.83 19.64
CA GLN A 268 18.54 -23.17 19.30
C GLN A 268 17.81 -23.63 18.04
#